data_AF-A0A934YAS5-F1
#
_entry.id   AF-A0A934YAS5-F1
#
_cell.length_a   1.000
_cell.length_b   1.000
_cell.length_c   1.000
_cell.angle_alpha   90.00
_cell.angle_beta   90.00
_cell.angle_gamma   90.00
#
_symmetry.space_group_name_H-M   'P 1'
#
loop_
_entity.id
_entity.type
_entity.pdbx_description
1 polymer ?
#
loop_
_entity_poly.entity_id
_entity_poly.type
_entity_poly.pdbx_seq_one_letter_code
_entity_poly.pdbx_strand_id
1 'polypeptide(L)'
;MNQDQKHIGVVYFTQTGQLKHLVERVLSVFPDNYKVDYLRIVPEHSFPFPWSSWKFFDSMPECVLEDGMEVEVEGIITGKRYDLLIVAFQPWFLHPSLPMTSFMQNEIAETLISGTKILTLIGARNMWLNAQEKIKKHIIRLGGHLVGNIAFVDSSPNLVSTLTVIRWAFKGQKEASKFLPEAGIQQKEIDRAPDFGKSILKAFESDDWEGLQNELVNKGAIDIKPALILLEETGTKQFKIWAKKIKSKGGPGSLERKPIVLLFKNILIVGIFIVSPIKGLVSKFQAILKRRRLESDLIYYKSVDYIDNKF
;
A
#
# COMPACT_ATOMS: atom_id res chain seq x y z
N MET A 1 2.23 -16.54 35.62
CA MET A 1 1.22 -16.72 34.56
C MET A 1 1.93 -17.33 33.36
N ASN A 2 1.52 -18.50 32.91
CA ASN A 2 1.92 -18.98 31.58
C ASN A 2 1.42 -17.91 30.59
N GLN A 3 2.32 -17.10 30.04
CA GLN A 3 1.96 -16.31 28.87
C GLN A 3 1.85 -17.32 27.74
N ASP A 4 0.61 -17.68 27.38
CA ASP A 4 0.36 -18.39 26.13
C ASP A 4 1.10 -17.66 25.02
N GLN A 5 1.87 -18.43 24.25
CA GLN A 5 2.71 -17.92 23.19
C GLN A 5 1.88 -17.10 22.20
N LYS A 6 2.18 -15.81 22.07
CA LYS A 6 1.49 -14.90 21.17
C LYS A 6 1.95 -15.12 19.72
N HIS A 7 0.99 -15.17 18.81
CA HIS A 7 1.23 -15.44 17.40
C HIS A 7 0.88 -14.23 16.52
N ILE A 8 1.85 -13.81 15.70
CA ILE A 8 1.72 -12.74 14.72
C ILE A 8 1.78 -13.34 13.33
N GLY A 9 0.73 -13.12 12.53
CA GLY A 9 0.74 -13.45 11.11
C GLY A 9 1.16 -12.23 10.32
N VAL A 10 1.98 -12.39 9.28
CA VAL A 10 2.34 -11.33 8.34
C VAL A 10 1.96 -11.77 6.94
N VAL A 11 0.87 -11.25 6.40
CA VAL A 11 0.52 -11.49 5.00
C VAL A 11 1.07 -10.39 4.11
N TYR A 12 1.79 -10.77 3.05
CA TYR A 12 2.46 -9.82 2.18
C TYR A 12 2.71 -10.35 0.77
N PHE A 13 2.79 -9.43 -0.18
CA PHE A 13 3.38 -9.64 -1.50
C PHE A 13 4.48 -8.60 -1.71
N THR A 14 5.66 -9.00 -2.21
CA THR A 14 6.71 -8.02 -2.54
C THR A 14 7.51 -8.45 -3.75
N GLN A 15 7.73 -7.54 -4.70
CA GLN A 15 8.60 -7.79 -5.86
C GLN A 15 10.07 -7.52 -5.55
N THR A 16 10.36 -6.56 -4.67
CA THR A 16 11.72 -6.04 -4.45
C THR A 16 12.29 -6.40 -3.08
N GLY A 17 11.50 -7.03 -2.22
CA GLY A 17 11.86 -7.32 -0.83
C GLY A 17 11.70 -6.15 0.14
N GLN A 18 11.59 -4.90 -0.35
CA GLN A 18 11.54 -3.71 0.52
C GLN A 18 10.37 -3.77 1.51
N LEU A 19 9.19 -4.23 1.10
CA LEU A 19 8.04 -4.33 1.99
C LEU A 19 8.26 -5.36 3.11
N LYS A 20 8.79 -6.55 2.77
CA LYS A 20 9.13 -7.58 3.78
C LYS A 20 10.14 -7.05 4.77
N HIS A 21 11.16 -6.35 4.28
CA HIS A 21 12.18 -5.72 5.12
C HIS A 21 11.58 -4.70 6.10
N LEU A 22 10.63 -3.86 5.66
CA LEU A 22 9.93 -2.93 6.57
C LEU A 22 9.22 -3.65 7.70
N VAL A 23 8.50 -4.74 7.39
CA VAL A 23 7.81 -5.54 8.41
C VAL A 23 8.82 -6.16 9.39
N GLU A 24 9.92 -6.73 8.89
CA GLU A 24 10.99 -7.28 9.73
C GLU A 24 11.59 -6.21 10.65
N ARG A 25 11.78 -4.98 10.16
CA ARG A 25 12.29 -3.87 10.97
C ARG A 25 11.28 -3.43 12.04
N VAL A 26 9.99 -3.39 11.72
CA VAL A 26 8.93 -3.12 12.72
C VAL A 26 8.92 -4.22 13.79
N LEU A 27 9.00 -5.49 13.39
CA LEU A 27 8.94 -6.63 14.32
C LEU A 27 10.27 -6.92 15.04
N SER A 28 11.38 -6.26 14.68
CA SER A 28 12.71 -6.51 15.25
C SER A 28 12.85 -6.26 16.75
N VAL A 29 11.88 -5.58 17.36
CA VAL A 29 11.85 -5.29 18.81
C VAL A 29 11.06 -6.33 19.61
N PHE A 30 10.39 -7.27 18.94
CA PHE A 30 9.61 -8.30 19.61
C PHE A 30 10.55 -9.38 20.19
N PRO A 31 10.33 -9.81 21.45
CA PRO A 31 11.14 -10.86 22.06
C PRO A 31 10.84 -12.25 21.49
N ASP A 32 11.76 -13.20 21.68
CA ASP A 32 11.76 -14.54 21.07
C ASP A 32 10.53 -15.43 21.41
N ASN A 33 9.80 -15.07 22.46
CA ASN A 33 8.57 -15.77 22.86
C ASN A 33 7.38 -15.44 21.95
N TYR A 34 7.43 -14.36 21.17
CA TYR A 34 6.46 -14.07 20.11
C TYR A 34 6.80 -14.84 18.84
N LYS A 35 5.83 -15.57 18.29
CA LYS A 35 6.02 -16.30 17.04
C LYS A 35 5.48 -15.50 15.87
N VAL A 36 6.33 -15.30 14.86
CA VAL A 36 5.97 -14.58 13.64
C VAL A 36 5.94 -15.57 12.48
N ASP A 37 4.79 -15.69 11.84
CA ASP A 37 4.63 -16.49 10.62
C ASP A 37 4.50 -15.56 9.41
N TYR A 38 5.36 -15.74 8.43
CA TYR A 38 5.38 -14.97 7.20
C TYR A 38 4.58 -15.68 6.10
N LEU A 39 3.41 -15.14 5.78
CA LEU A 39 2.45 -15.64 4.82
C LEU A 39 2.65 -14.93 3.47
N ARG A 40 3.42 -15.54 2.57
CA ARG A 40 3.79 -14.91 1.29
C ARG A 40 2.73 -15.20 0.24
N ILE A 41 2.11 -14.16 -0.30
CA ILE A 41 1.20 -14.26 -1.45
C ILE A 41 2.03 -14.51 -2.70
N VAL A 42 1.69 -15.57 -3.44
CA VAL A 42 2.35 -15.98 -4.68
C VAL A 42 1.32 -15.95 -5.82
N PRO A 43 1.39 -14.98 -6.74
CA PRO A 43 0.50 -14.99 -7.90
C PRO A 43 0.85 -16.15 -8.83
N GLU A 44 -0.17 -16.80 -9.40
CA GLU A 44 0.00 -17.88 -10.38
C GLU A 44 0.92 -17.46 -11.54
N HIS A 45 0.78 -16.21 -11.97
CA HIS A 45 1.67 -15.60 -12.95
C HIS A 45 2.51 -14.50 -12.30
N SER A 46 3.83 -14.73 -12.26
CA SER A 46 4.78 -13.78 -11.69
C SER A 46 4.86 -12.49 -12.49
N PHE A 47 4.83 -11.36 -11.78
CA PHE A 47 5.07 -10.04 -12.35
C PHE A 47 6.58 -9.79 -12.50
N PRO A 48 7.06 -9.36 -13.69
CA PRO A 48 8.47 -9.19 -13.94
C PRO A 48 9.05 -8.05 -13.08
N PHE A 49 10.29 -8.21 -12.67
CA PHE A 49 11.11 -7.12 -12.14
C PHE A 49 12.56 -7.29 -12.63
N PRO A 50 13.15 -6.30 -13.32
CA PRO A 50 12.54 -5.05 -13.76
C PRO A 50 11.42 -5.26 -14.79
N TRP A 51 10.50 -4.31 -14.83
CA TRP A 51 9.35 -4.33 -15.72
C TRP A 51 9.72 -3.91 -17.13
N SER A 52 9.05 -4.51 -18.12
CA SER A 52 8.93 -3.87 -19.44
C SER A 52 7.88 -2.76 -19.38
N SER A 53 8.06 -1.71 -20.19
CA SER A 53 7.06 -0.64 -20.30
C SER A 53 5.68 -1.16 -20.67
N TRP A 54 5.60 -2.17 -21.54
CA TRP A 54 4.34 -2.81 -21.92
C TRP A 54 3.67 -3.47 -20.71
N LYS A 55 4.32 -4.48 -20.11
CA LYS A 55 3.74 -5.27 -19.01
C LYS A 55 3.33 -4.40 -17.80
N PHE A 56 4.07 -3.33 -17.51
CA PHE A 56 3.75 -2.40 -16.43
C PHE A 56 2.43 -1.67 -16.65
N PHE A 57 2.26 -1.00 -17.81
CA PHE A 57 1.04 -0.24 -18.07
C PHE A 57 -0.15 -1.15 -18.41
N ASP A 58 0.14 -2.33 -18.96
CA ASP A 58 -0.86 -3.34 -19.26
C ASP A 58 -1.49 -3.93 -17.99
N SER A 59 -0.79 -3.96 -16.85
CA SER A 59 -1.38 -4.46 -15.59
C SER A 59 -2.27 -3.43 -14.86
N MET A 60 -2.29 -2.17 -15.31
CA MET A 60 -3.06 -1.10 -14.67
C MET A 60 -4.57 -1.36 -14.60
N PRO A 61 -5.25 -1.82 -15.67
CA PRO A 61 -6.70 -1.98 -15.68
C PRO A 61 -7.19 -2.94 -14.59
N GLU A 62 -6.56 -4.10 -14.46
CA GLU A 62 -6.94 -5.13 -13.49
C GLU A 62 -6.70 -4.66 -12.05
N CYS A 63 -5.59 -3.96 -11.78
CA CYS A 63 -5.34 -3.35 -10.47
C CYS A 63 -6.42 -2.33 -10.08
N VAL A 64 -6.78 -1.45 -11.02
CA VAL A 64 -7.71 -0.33 -10.75
C VAL A 64 -9.16 -0.79 -10.65
N LEU A 65 -9.53 -1.84 -11.38
CA LEU A 65 -10.86 -2.42 -11.34
C LEU A 65 -11.02 -3.49 -10.26
N GLU A 66 -9.95 -3.79 -9.52
CA GLU A 66 -9.89 -4.84 -8.50
C GLU A 66 -10.31 -6.20 -9.07
N ASP A 67 -9.92 -6.45 -10.32
CA ASP A 67 -10.20 -7.68 -11.07
C ASP A 67 -9.09 -8.69 -10.75
N GLY A 68 -9.30 -9.46 -9.68
CA GLY A 68 -8.31 -10.36 -9.10
C GLY A 68 -7.78 -11.43 -10.06
N MET A 69 -6.79 -12.16 -9.58
CA MET A 69 -6.18 -13.31 -10.25
C MET A 69 -5.99 -14.46 -9.26
N GLU A 70 -5.65 -15.65 -9.77
CA GLU A 70 -5.32 -16.76 -8.89
C GLU A 70 -4.02 -16.49 -8.11
N VAL A 71 -4.07 -16.76 -6.80
CA VAL A 71 -2.94 -16.61 -5.88
C VAL A 71 -2.90 -17.78 -4.90
N GLU A 72 -1.68 -18.20 -4.58
CA GLU A 72 -1.40 -19.11 -3.46
C GLU A 72 -0.84 -18.31 -2.28
N VAL A 73 -0.88 -18.91 -1.08
CA VAL A 73 -0.28 -18.33 0.14
C VAL A 73 0.69 -19.34 0.75
N GLU A 74 1.98 -19.08 0.58
CA GLU A 74 3.03 -19.88 1.21
C GLU A 74 3.13 -19.58 2.71
N GLY A 75 3.49 -20.61 3.50
CA GLY A 75 3.64 -20.49 4.94
C GLY A 75 2.32 -20.55 5.72
N ILE A 76 1.19 -20.74 5.02
CA ILE A 76 -0.10 -20.94 5.68
C ILE A 76 -0.12 -22.22 6.50
N ILE A 77 -0.66 -22.13 7.71
CA ILE A 77 -0.90 -23.26 8.60
C ILE A 77 -2.41 -23.37 8.78
N THR A 78 -3.00 -24.42 8.22
CA THR A 78 -4.45 -24.64 8.23
C THR A 78 -5.01 -24.63 9.66
N GLY A 79 -6.09 -23.86 9.87
CA GLY A 79 -6.75 -23.74 11.16
C GLY A 79 -6.03 -22.85 12.19
N LYS A 80 -4.82 -22.35 11.88
CA LYS A 80 -4.11 -21.44 12.78
C LYS A 80 -4.79 -20.07 12.82
N ARG A 81 -4.95 -19.54 14.03
CA ARG A 81 -5.40 -18.17 14.30
C ARG A 81 -4.21 -17.34 14.81
N TYR A 82 -4.30 -16.03 14.61
CA TYR A 82 -3.28 -15.09 15.04
C TYR A 82 -3.87 -14.09 16.02
N ASP A 83 -3.08 -13.69 17.02
CA ASP A 83 -3.46 -12.61 17.92
C ASP A 83 -3.45 -11.24 17.20
N LEU A 84 -2.57 -11.12 16.19
CA LEU A 84 -2.51 -9.99 15.26
C LEU A 84 -2.15 -10.51 13.86
N LEU A 85 -2.87 -10.05 12.84
CA LEU A 85 -2.49 -10.21 11.45
C LEU A 85 -2.02 -8.86 10.89
N ILE A 86 -0.77 -8.80 10.44
CA ILE A 86 -0.24 -7.66 9.71
C ILE A 86 -0.52 -7.87 8.21
N VAL A 87 -1.37 -7.02 7.65
CA VAL A 87 -1.63 -6.95 6.21
C VAL A 87 -0.67 -5.93 5.61
N ALA A 88 0.46 -6.42 5.11
CA ALA A 88 1.49 -5.58 4.51
C ALA A 88 1.31 -5.51 2.99
N PHE A 89 1.17 -4.31 2.44
CA PHE A 89 0.92 -4.12 1.00
C PHE A 89 1.56 -2.87 0.40
N GLN A 90 1.65 -2.84 -0.92
CA GLN A 90 2.04 -1.66 -1.69
C GLN A 90 0.92 -1.26 -2.66
N PRO A 91 0.68 0.05 -2.86
CA PRO A 91 -0.22 0.51 -3.91
C PRO A 91 0.39 0.35 -5.31
N TRP A 92 -0.38 -0.17 -6.26
CA TRP A 92 -0.12 -0.07 -7.70
C TRP A 92 -1.22 0.76 -8.35
N PHE A 93 -0.84 1.80 -9.11
CA PHE A 93 -1.80 2.69 -9.76
C PHE A 93 -2.88 3.24 -8.79
N LEU A 94 -2.45 3.67 -7.60
CA LEU A 94 -3.29 4.19 -6.52
C LEU A 94 -4.31 3.18 -5.94
N HIS A 95 -4.26 1.92 -6.33
CA HIS A 95 -5.09 0.82 -5.78
C HIS A 95 -4.17 -0.19 -5.10
N PRO A 96 -4.66 -1.16 -4.29
CA PRO A 96 -3.80 -2.22 -3.79
C PRO A 96 -3.16 -2.98 -4.96
N SER A 97 -1.93 -3.46 -4.79
CA SER A 97 -1.30 -4.31 -5.82
C SER A 97 -2.18 -5.52 -6.13
N LEU A 98 -2.20 -5.96 -7.40
CA LEU A 98 -3.10 -7.03 -7.83
C LEU A 98 -3.00 -8.32 -7.00
N PRO A 99 -1.81 -8.81 -6.59
CA PRO A 99 -1.73 -9.98 -5.70
C PRO A 99 -2.39 -9.75 -4.34
N MET A 100 -2.28 -8.54 -3.77
CA MET A 100 -2.94 -8.21 -2.51
C MET A 100 -4.46 -8.16 -2.69
N THR A 101 -4.97 -7.50 -3.73
CA THR A 101 -6.42 -7.51 -4.04
C THR A 101 -6.93 -8.94 -4.18
N SER A 102 -6.18 -9.78 -4.91
CA SER A 102 -6.54 -11.18 -5.14
C SER A 102 -6.58 -11.98 -3.84
N PHE A 103 -5.58 -11.81 -2.96
CA PHE A 103 -5.61 -12.39 -1.62
C PHE A 103 -6.85 -11.95 -0.85
N MET A 104 -7.14 -10.64 -0.82
CA MET A 104 -8.30 -10.11 -0.10
C MET A 104 -9.64 -10.62 -0.67
N GLN A 105 -9.68 -11.20 -1.87
CA GLN A 105 -10.86 -11.80 -2.49
C GLN A 105 -10.92 -13.32 -2.33
N ASN A 106 -9.87 -13.95 -1.79
CA ASN A 106 -9.73 -15.40 -1.65
C ASN A 106 -10.27 -15.90 -0.28
N GLU A 107 -10.76 -17.14 -0.22
CA GLU A 107 -11.27 -17.81 0.99
C GLU A 107 -10.23 -17.91 2.12
N ILE A 108 -8.94 -17.98 1.77
CA ILE A 108 -7.84 -17.94 2.73
C ILE A 108 -7.88 -16.64 3.54
N ALA A 109 -8.14 -15.50 2.91
CA ALA A 109 -8.20 -14.23 3.61
C ALA A 109 -9.36 -14.18 4.60
N GLU A 110 -10.52 -14.77 4.27
CA GLU A 110 -11.63 -14.88 5.21
C GLU A 110 -11.23 -15.68 6.47
N THR A 111 -10.53 -16.79 6.27
CA THR A 111 -10.03 -17.61 7.38
C THR A 111 -9.01 -16.85 8.23
N LEU A 112 -8.14 -16.03 7.65
CA LEU A 112 -7.12 -15.31 8.40
C LEU A 112 -7.62 -14.03 9.08
N ILE A 113 -8.63 -13.37 8.50
CA ILE A 113 -9.06 -12.02 8.91
C ILE A 113 -10.26 -12.05 9.86
N SER A 114 -11.17 -13.01 9.71
CA SER A 114 -12.40 -13.06 10.50
C SER A 114 -12.13 -13.09 12.01
N GLY A 115 -12.71 -12.12 12.74
CA GLY A 115 -12.55 -11.94 14.18
C GLY A 115 -11.13 -11.57 14.65
N THR A 116 -10.22 -11.28 13.73
CA THR A 116 -8.79 -11.08 14.03
C THR A 116 -8.46 -9.59 14.10
N LYS A 117 -7.56 -9.22 15.02
CA LYS A 117 -6.99 -7.86 15.07
C LYS A 117 -6.07 -7.68 13.87
N ILE A 118 -6.30 -6.62 13.09
CA ILE A 118 -5.57 -6.34 11.86
C ILE A 118 -4.74 -5.07 12.03
N LEU A 119 -3.48 -5.13 11.65
CA LEU A 119 -2.65 -3.94 11.44
C LEU A 119 -2.26 -3.86 9.98
N THR A 120 -2.48 -2.70 9.36
CA THR A 120 -2.05 -2.46 7.98
C THR A 120 -0.65 -1.84 7.97
N LEU A 121 0.21 -2.32 7.07
CA LEU A 121 1.54 -1.75 6.85
C LEU A 121 1.74 -1.48 5.37
N ILE A 122 1.95 -0.21 5.03
CA ILE A 122 1.97 0.26 3.65
C ILE A 122 3.39 0.66 3.28
N GLY A 123 3.90 0.11 2.18
CA GLY A 123 5.08 0.63 1.49
C GLY A 123 4.67 1.37 0.23
N ALA A 124 4.84 2.69 0.19
CA ALA A 124 4.36 3.51 -0.94
C ALA A 124 5.36 4.61 -1.34
N ARG A 125 5.14 5.18 -2.53
CA ARG A 125 5.82 6.41 -2.92
C ARG A 125 5.35 7.57 -2.04
N ASN A 126 4.09 7.98 -2.20
CA ASN A 126 3.51 9.09 -1.43
C ASN A 126 1.98 9.22 -1.55
N MET A 127 1.33 8.38 -2.34
CA MET A 127 -0.13 8.35 -2.54
C MET A 127 -0.56 6.89 -2.38
N TRP A 128 -1.36 6.65 -1.35
CA TRP A 128 -1.74 5.32 -0.88
C TRP A 128 -3.15 5.29 -0.28
N LEU A 129 -3.81 6.44 -0.17
CA LEU A 129 -5.05 6.60 0.58
C LEU A 129 -6.16 5.75 -0.03
N ASN A 130 -6.34 5.79 -1.34
CA ASN A 130 -7.35 4.97 -2.01
C ASN A 130 -7.08 3.48 -1.81
N ALA A 131 -5.82 3.06 -1.91
CA ALA A 131 -5.46 1.67 -1.67
C ALA A 131 -5.79 1.24 -0.23
N GLN A 132 -5.51 2.07 0.77
CA GLN A 132 -5.89 1.78 2.15
C GLN A 132 -7.42 1.71 2.32
N GLU A 133 -8.17 2.63 1.72
CA GLU A 133 -9.64 2.60 1.81
C GLU A 133 -10.23 1.33 1.19
N LYS A 134 -9.63 0.81 0.11
CA LYS A 134 -9.98 -0.50 -0.44
C LYS A 134 -9.67 -1.64 0.52
N ILE A 135 -8.48 -1.65 1.12
CA ILE A 135 -8.09 -2.67 2.10
C ILE A 135 -8.99 -2.62 3.34
N LYS A 136 -9.31 -1.44 3.88
CA LYS A 136 -10.28 -1.25 4.97
C LYS A 136 -11.63 -1.87 4.63
N LYS A 137 -12.16 -1.59 3.43
CA LYS A 137 -13.42 -2.17 2.95
C LYS A 137 -13.37 -3.71 2.96
N HIS A 138 -12.26 -4.29 2.48
CA HIS A 138 -12.07 -5.74 2.50
C HIS A 138 -11.96 -6.31 3.91
N ILE A 139 -11.21 -5.66 4.81
CA ILE A 139 -11.06 -6.08 6.22
C ILE A 139 -12.43 -6.14 6.89
N ILE A 140 -13.24 -5.09 6.75
CA ILE A 140 -14.58 -5.01 7.34
C ILE A 140 -15.50 -6.09 6.75
N ARG A 141 -15.49 -6.25 5.42
CA ARG A 141 -16.28 -7.29 4.75
C ARG A 141 -15.94 -8.69 5.26
N LEU A 142 -14.67 -8.95 5.57
CA LEU A 142 -14.19 -10.24 6.07
C LEU A 142 -14.29 -10.37 7.61
N GLY A 143 -14.87 -9.38 8.29
CA GLY A 143 -15.09 -9.42 9.75
C GLY A 143 -13.83 -9.20 10.59
N GLY A 144 -12.79 -8.57 10.05
CA GLY A 144 -11.57 -8.22 10.79
C GLY A 144 -11.67 -6.88 11.50
N HIS A 145 -10.85 -6.71 12.54
CA HIS A 145 -10.83 -5.50 13.38
C HIS A 145 -9.56 -4.70 13.12
N LEU A 146 -9.64 -3.62 12.33
CA LEU A 146 -8.46 -2.78 12.06
C LEU A 146 -8.08 -1.97 13.31
N VAL A 147 -6.95 -2.32 13.94
CA VAL A 147 -6.45 -1.69 15.18
C VAL A 147 -5.32 -0.70 14.93
N GLY A 148 -4.70 -0.72 13.74
CA GLY A 148 -3.63 0.21 13.42
C GLY A 148 -3.26 0.27 11.94
N ASN A 149 -2.65 1.37 11.53
CA ASN A 149 -2.10 1.60 10.20
C ASN A 149 -0.75 2.31 10.27
N ILE A 150 0.23 1.79 9.54
CA ILE A 150 1.55 2.37 9.35
C ILE A 150 1.77 2.60 7.86
N ALA A 151 2.16 3.81 7.46
CA ALA A 151 2.48 4.13 6.08
C ALA A 151 3.92 4.62 5.95
N PHE A 152 4.80 3.76 5.46
CA PHE A 152 6.13 4.14 5.03
C PHE A 152 6.06 4.73 3.63
N VAL A 153 6.49 5.99 3.50
CA VAL A 153 6.48 6.74 2.25
C VAL A 153 7.88 7.24 1.88
N ASP A 154 8.12 7.37 0.58
CA ASP A 154 9.31 8.04 0.05
C ASP A 154 9.26 9.53 0.44
N SER A 155 10.26 9.93 1.23
CA SER A 155 10.45 11.29 1.76
C SER A 155 11.08 12.26 0.75
N SER A 156 11.50 11.79 -0.42
CA SER A 156 12.07 12.62 -1.48
C SER A 156 11.03 13.57 -2.10
N PRO A 157 11.46 14.68 -2.73
CA PRO A 157 10.56 15.52 -3.50
C PRO A 157 9.80 14.71 -4.56
N ASN A 158 8.52 15.03 -4.79
CA ASN A 158 7.60 14.21 -5.60
C ASN A 158 8.15 13.82 -6.99
N LEU A 159 8.76 14.76 -7.71
CA LEU A 159 9.30 14.51 -9.05
C LEU A 159 10.60 13.70 -9.00
N VAL A 160 11.46 13.97 -8.01
CA VAL A 160 12.70 13.21 -7.77
C VAL A 160 12.34 11.75 -7.49
N SER A 161 11.41 11.53 -6.55
CA SER A 161 10.86 10.22 -6.21
C SER A 161 10.23 9.51 -7.43
N THR A 162 9.54 10.25 -8.30
CA THR A 162 8.97 9.68 -9.53
C THR A 162 10.04 9.20 -10.49
N LEU A 163 11.12 9.99 -10.68
CA LEU A 163 12.24 9.61 -11.53
C LEU A 163 13.01 8.40 -10.97
N THR A 164 13.24 8.35 -9.66
CA THR A 164 13.96 7.24 -9.01
C THR A 164 13.14 5.95 -9.08
N VAL A 165 11.82 6.00 -8.86
CA VAL A 165 10.94 4.83 -8.99
C VAL A 165 10.86 4.34 -10.44
N ILE A 166 10.80 5.24 -11.44
CA ILE A 166 10.87 4.84 -12.86
C ILE A 166 12.21 4.14 -13.15
N ARG A 167 13.34 4.72 -12.70
CA ARG A 167 14.66 4.09 -12.84
C ARG A 167 14.66 2.69 -12.21
N TRP A 168 14.13 2.55 -11.01
CA TRP A 168 14.13 1.28 -10.29
C TRP A 168 13.21 0.25 -10.94
N ALA A 169 11.97 0.60 -11.23
CA ALA A 169 10.99 -0.31 -11.80
C ALA A 169 11.38 -0.82 -13.19
N PHE A 170 11.93 0.03 -14.06
CA PHE A 170 12.23 -0.33 -15.45
C PHE A 170 13.68 -0.75 -15.71
N LYS A 171 14.63 -0.38 -14.83
CA LYS A 171 16.05 -0.74 -14.99
C LYS A 171 16.62 -1.58 -13.85
N GLY A 172 15.86 -1.84 -12.79
CA GLY A 172 16.32 -2.57 -11.61
C GLY A 172 17.30 -1.78 -10.75
N GLN A 173 17.53 -0.50 -11.04
CA GLN A 173 18.57 0.32 -10.42
C GLN A 173 18.01 1.07 -9.19
N LYS A 174 18.15 0.46 -8.01
CA LYS A 174 17.75 1.06 -6.73
C LYS A 174 18.71 2.15 -6.28
N GLU A 175 20.02 1.86 -6.34
CA GLU A 175 21.08 2.65 -5.74
C GLU A 175 21.08 4.13 -6.14
N ALA A 176 21.59 4.98 -5.24
CA ALA A 176 21.82 6.38 -5.53
C ALA A 176 22.75 6.55 -6.73
N SER A 177 22.51 7.60 -7.51
CA SER A 177 23.42 8.04 -8.57
C SER A 177 23.95 9.44 -8.23
N LYS A 178 24.83 9.98 -9.08
CA LYS A 178 25.39 11.32 -8.92
C LYS A 178 24.32 12.43 -8.76
N PHE A 179 23.13 12.25 -9.34
CA PHE A 179 22.10 13.30 -9.40
C PHE A 179 20.77 12.92 -8.72
N LEU A 180 20.56 11.64 -8.43
CA LEU A 180 19.30 11.14 -7.89
C LEU A 180 19.58 10.26 -6.67
N PRO A 181 18.79 10.38 -5.58
CA PRO A 181 18.94 9.54 -4.41
C PRO A 181 18.62 8.07 -4.72
N GLU A 182 18.70 7.21 -3.71
CA GLU A 182 18.16 5.86 -3.80
C GLU A 182 16.65 5.89 -4.11
N ALA A 183 16.17 4.86 -4.80
CA ALA A 183 14.76 4.72 -5.12
C ALA A 183 13.96 4.03 -4.02
N GLY A 184 12.70 4.43 -3.86
CA GLY A 184 11.79 3.88 -2.86
C GLY A 184 11.88 4.59 -1.52
N ILE A 185 11.52 3.89 -0.45
CA ILE A 185 11.55 4.43 0.91
C ILE A 185 13.00 4.55 1.38
N GLN A 186 13.37 5.74 1.86
CA GLN A 186 14.74 6.03 2.28
C GLN A 186 15.11 5.30 3.57
N GLN A 187 16.39 4.96 3.72
CA GLN A 187 16.89 4.30 4.93
C GLN A 187 16.48 4.99 6.24
N LYS A 188 16.50 6.33 6.29
CA LYS A 188 16.07 7.09 7.47
C LYS A 188 14.61 6.82 7.89
N GLU A 189 13.74 6.50 6.94
CA GLU A 189 12.33 6.15 7.24
C GLU A 189 12.24 4.70 7.70
N ILE A 190 13.07 3.81 7.14
CA ILE A 190 13.19 2.40 7.56
C ILE A 190 13.75 2.31 8.99
N ASP A 191 14.70 3.16 9.35
CA ASP A 191 15.34 3.19 10.67
C ASP A 191 14.38 3.57 11.80
N ARG A 192 13.26 4.23 11.48
CA ARG A 192 12.19 4.56 12.43
C ARG A 192 11.23 3.40 12.70
N ALA A 193 11.26 2.35 11.88
CA ALA A 193 10.34 1.21 12.00
C ALA A 193 10.31 0.54 13.39
N PRO A 194 11.45 0.35 14.10
CA PRO A 194 11.45 -0.21 15.45
C PRO A 194 10.61 0.59 16.46
N ASP A 195 10.47 1.91 16.28
CA ASP A 195 9.70 2.74 17.22
C ASP A 195 8.20 2.52 17.10
N PHE A 196 7.71 2.17 15.90
CA PHE A 196 6.34 1.71 15.70
C PHE A 196 6.15 0.30 16.28
N GLY A 197 7.16 -0.58 16.10
CA GLY A 197 7.20 -1.90 16.73
C GLY A 197 6.99 -1.86 18.24
N LYS A 198 7.65 -0.92 18.94
CA LYS A 198 7.49 -0.74 20.39
C LYS A 198 6.06 -0.40 20.80
N SER A 199 5.33 0.37 19.98
CA SER A 199 3.91 0.67 20.25
C SER A 199 3.03 -0.56 20.08
N ILE A 200 3.29 -1.36 19.05
CA ILE A 200 2.55 -2.61 18.81
C ILE A 200 2.85 -3.62 19.94
N LEU A 201 4.12 -3.76 20.34
CA LEU A 201 4.52 -4.64 21.44
C LEU A 201 3.85 -4.23 22.75
N LYS A 202 3.82 -2.93 23.07
CA LYS A 202 3.12 -2.41 24.24
C LYS A 202 1.62 -2.76 24.21
N ALA A 203 0.95 -2.58 23.07
CA ALA A 203 -0.46 -2.95 22.90
C ALA A 203 -0.69 -4.46 23.09
N PHE A 204 0.26 -5.29 22.63
CA PHE A 204 0.26 -6.73 22.86
C PHE A 204 0.37 -7.09 24.35
N GLU A 205 1.32 -6.47 25.06
CA GLU A 205 1.60 -6.75 26.47
C GLU A 205 0.46 -6.32 27.39
N SER A 206 -0.24 -5.23 27.07
CA SER A 206 -1.40 -4.75 27.82
C SER A 206 -2.75 -5.32 27.34
N ASP A 207 -2.76 -6.03 26.21
CA ASP A 207 -3.96 -6.37 25.42
C ASP A 207 -4.93 -5.18 25.21
N ASP A 208 -4.36 -3.97 25.09
CA ASP A 208 -5.11 -2.74 24.85
C ASP A 208 -4.72 -2.19 23.48
N TRP A 209 -5.69 -2.23 22.57
CA TRP A 209 -5.52 -1.90 21.16
C TRP A 209 -6.19 -0.56 20.79
N GLU A 210 -7.04 0.00 21.65
CA GLU A 210 -7.83 1.20 21.34
C GLU A 210 -6.92 2.43 21.15
N GLY A 211 -5.85 2.53 21.93
CA GLY A 211 -4.88 3.62 21.85
C GLY A 211 -3.81 3.49 20.76
N LEU A 212 -3.67 2.31 20.13
CA LEU A 212 -2.53 1.99 19.27
C LEU A 212 -2.42 2.96 18.09
N GLN A 213 -3.53 3.21 17.38
CA GLN A 213 -3.51 4.08 16.21
C GLN A 213 -3.05 5.50 16.55
N ASN A 214 -3.55 6.06 17.65
CA ASN A 214 -3.17 7.40 18.10
C ASN A 214 -1.68 7.45 18.46
N GLU A 215 -1.15 6.42 19.12
CA GLU A 215 0.28 6.33 19.45
C GLU A 215 1.15 6.26 18.18
N LEU A 216 0.75 5.46 17.18
CA LEU A 216 1.43 5.36 15.89
C LEU A 216 1.44 6.70 15.14
N VAL A 217 0.30 7.39 15.09
CA VAL A 217 0.18 8.72 14.45
C VAL A 217 1.06 9.74 15.15
N ASN A 218 1.09 9.76 16.49
CA ASN A 218 1.92 10.68 17.27
C ASN A 218 3.43 10.44 17.06
N LYS A 219 3.83 9.19 16.78
CA LYS A 219 5.21 8.83 16.37
C LYS A 219 5.50 9.11 14.89
N GLY A 220 4.52 9.61 14.14
CA GLY A 220 4.65 9.94 12.73
C GLY A 220 4.64 8.71 11.81
N ALA A 221 3.88 7.67 12.16
CA ALA A 221 3.64 6.50 11.29
C ALA A 221 2.77 6.83 10.06
N ILE A 222 2.09 7.98 10.07
CA ILE A 222 1.26 8.48 8.98
C ILE A 222 1.59 9.95 8.71
N ASP A 223 2.29 10.21 7.61
CA ASP A 223 2.51 11.55 7.07
C ASP A 223 1.72 11.74 5.76
N ILE A 224 0.73 12.65 5.78
CA ILE A 224 -0.15 12.93 4.65
C ILE A 224 -0.03 14.40 4.28
N LYS A 225 0.40 14.66 3.05
CA LYS A 225 0.46 16.02 2.49
C LYS A 225 -0.92 16.39 1.94
N PRO A 226 -1.58 17.47 2.40
CA PRO A 226 -2.97 17.77 1.99
C PRO A 226 -3.17 17.94 0.49
N ALA A 227 -2.19 18.52 -0.21
CA ALA A 227 -2.23 18.65 -1.67
C ALA A 227 -2.21 17.31 -2.41
N LEU A 228 -1.64 16.24 -1.81
CA LEU A 228 -1.63 14.91 -2.40
C LEU A 228 -2.99 14.21 -2.28
N ILE A 229 -3.81 14.53 -1.27
CA ILE A 229 -5.20 14.03 -1.16
C ILE A 229 -5.98 14.42 -2.42
N LEU A 230 -5.99 15.71 -2.76
CA LEU A 230 -6.68 16.24 -3.94
C LEU A 230 -6.15 15.65 -5.25
N LEU A 231 -4.83 15.46 -5.33
CA LEU A 231 -4.17 14.88 -6.51
C LEU A 231 -4.56 13.41 -6.69
N GLU A 232 -4.55 12.64 -5.59
CA GLU A 232 -4.90 11.23 -5.59
C GLU A 232 -6.40 11.03 -5.90
N GLU A 233 -7.31 11.82 -5.32
CA GLU A 233 -8.75 11.82 -5.67
C GLU A 233 -8.99 12.06 -7.17
N THR A 234 -8.21 12.96 -7.77
CA THR A 234 -8.31 13.22 -9.21
C THR A 234 -7.74 12.04 -10.01
N GLY A 235 -6.58 11.53 -9.58
CA GLY A 235 -5.89 10.43 -10.23
C GLY A 235 -6.72 9.14 -10.28
N THR A 236 -7.35 8.75 -9.16
CA THR A 236 -8.17 7.54 -9.08
C THR A 236 -9.37 7.58 -10.02
N LYS A 237 -10.06 8.72 -10.12
CA LYS A 237 -11.17 8.91 -11.06
C LYS A 237 -10.71 8.75 -12.51
N GLN A 238 -9.59 9.36 -12.88
CA GLN A 238 -9.04 9.24 -14.22
C GLN A 238 -8.58 7.82 -14.53
N PHE A 239 -7.92 7.15 -13.59
CA PHE A 239 -7.48 5.78 -13.74
C PHE A 239 -8.65 4.82 -13.94
N LYS A 240 -9.76 4.97 -13.20
CA LYS A 240 -10.97 4.16 -13.40
C LYS A 240 -11.54 4.30 -14.82
N ILE A 241 -11.54 5.50 -15.40
CA ILE A 241 -12.01 5.72 -16.79
C ILE A 241 -11.10 4.98 -17.78
N TRP A 242 -9.79 5.15 -17.65
CA TRP A 242 -8.83 4.47 -18.53
C TRP A 242 -8.85 2.96 -18.38
N ALA A 243 -8.94 2.45 -17.15
CA ALA A 243 -9.03 1.04 -16.86
C ALA A 243 -10.24 0.40 -17.56
N LYS A 244 -11.44 1.00 -17.44
CA LYS A 244 -12.64 0.53 -18.16
C LYS A 244 -12.46 0.54 -19.68
N LYS A 245 -11.87 1.61 -20.22
CA LYS A 245 -11.63 1.76 -21.67
C LYS A 245 -10.63 0.74 -22.21
N ILE A 246 -9.60 0.40 -21.44
CA ILE A 246 -8.61 -0.61 -21.83
C ILE A 246 -9.23 -2.01 -21.71
N LYS A 247 -9.88 -2.32 -20.57
CA LYS A 247 -10.52 -3.63 -20.34
C LYS A 247 -11.59 -3.95 -21.38
N SER A 248 -12.32 -2.95 -21.87
CA SER A 248 -13.32 -3.17 -22.94
C SER A 248 -12.74 -3.60 -24.28
N LYS A 249 -11.42 -3.59 -24.46
CA LYS A 249 -10.73 -4.11 -25.63
C LYS A 249 -10.14 -5.51 -25.46
N GLY A 250 -10.05 -6.03 -24.24
CA GLY A 250 -9.52 -7.37 -23.96
C GLY A 250 -8.88 -7.51 -22.58
N GLY A 251 -8.69 -8.76 -22.16
CA GLY A 251 -8.02 -9.12 -20.91
C GLY A 251 -6.49 -8.99 -20.96
N PRO A 252 -5.79 -9.33 -19.87
CA PRO A 252 -4.33 -9.32 -19.76
C PRO A 252 -3.57 -9.77 -21.01
N GLY A 253 -2.67 -8.93 -21.52
CA GLY A 253 -1.80 -9.26 -22.65
C GLY A 253 -2.44 -9.23 -24.05
N SER A 254 -3.75 -8.98 -24.18
CA SER A 254 -4.44 -8.91 -25.48
C SER A 254 -3.81 -7.86 -26.43
N LEU A 255 -3.72 -8.19 -27.72
CA LEU A 255 -3.18 -7.29 -28.74
C LEU A 255 -4.14 -6.12 -29.04
N GLU A 256 -5.44 -6.36 -28.91
CA GLU A 256 -6.51 -5.41 -29.18
C GLU A 256 -6.50 -4.21 -28.22
N ARG A 257 -6.07 -4.42 -26.97
CA ARG A 257 -5.98 -3.34 -25.97
C ARG A 257 -4.68 -2.54 -26.04
N LYS A 258 -3.66 -3.04 -26.74
CA LYS A 258 -2.31 -2.45 -26.84
C LYS A 258 -2.28 -0.98 -27.29
N PRO A 259 -3.04 -0.56 -28.33
CA PRO A 259 -3.05 0.85 -28.75
C PRO A 259 -3.56 1.79 -27.64
N ILE A 260 -4.56 1.37 -26.87
CA ILE A 260 -5.14 2.19 -25.80
C ILE A 260 -4.21 2.27 -24.60
N VAL A 261 -3.55 1.16 -24.24
CA VAL A 261 -2.52 1.16 -23.18
C VAL A 261 -1.36 2.09 -23.54
N LEU A 262 -0.89 2.08 -24.79
CA LEU A 262 0.18 2.99 -25.25
C LEU A 262 -0.27 4.46 -25.21
N LEU A 263 -1.51 4.73 -25.61
CA LEU A 263 -2.09 6.07 -25.50
C LEU A 263 -2.16 6.53 -24.03
N PHE A 264 -2.65 5.68 -23.13
CA PHE A 264 -2.71 5.94 -21.69
C PHE A 264 -1.31 6.24 -21.13
N LYS A 265 -0.32 5.39 -21.43
CA LYS A 265 1.08 5.59 -21.04
C LYS A 265 1.57 6.98 -21.42
N ASN A 266 1.40 7.38 -22.69
CA ASN A 266 1.94 8.64 -23.19
C ASN A 266 1.25 9.84 -22.51
N ILE A 267 -0.07 9.77 -22.33
CA ILE A 267 -0.84 10.79 -21.60
C ILE A 267 -0.41 10.85 -20.14
N LEU A 268 -0.15 9.71 -19.49
CA LEU A 268 0.29 9.67 -18.10
C LEU A 268 1.67 10.28 -17.92
N ILE A 269 2.63 9.96 -18.80
CA ILE A 269 3.98 10.55 -18.76
C ILE A 269 3.90 12.07 -18.91
N VAL A 270 3.16 12.56 -19.90
CA VAL A 270 2.89 14.00 -20.07
C VAL A 270 2.22 14.58 -18.83
N GLY A 271 1.23 13.88 -18.28
CA GLY A 271 0.52 14.27 -17.07
C GLY A 271 1.42 14.41 -15.85
N ILE A 272 2.40 13.52 -15.69
CA ILE A 272 3.35 13.53 -14.58
C ILE A 272 4.36 14.68 -14.73
N PHE A 273 4.99 14.83 -15.89
CA PHE A 273 6.11 15.77 -16.05
C PHE A 273 5.67 17.21 -16.39
N ILE A 274 4.52 17.38 -17.04
CA ILE A 274 4.04 18.69 -17.49
C ILE A 274 2.88 19.16 -16.62
N VAL A 275 1.86 18.31 -16.45
CA VAL A 275 0.61 18.73 -15.79
C VAL A 275 0.72 18.71 -14.27
N SER A 276 1.46 17.76 -13.67
CA SER A 276 1.57 17.62 -12.22
C SER A 276 2.25 18.79 -11.52
N PRO A 277 3.34 19.40 -12.05
CA PRO A 277 3.90 20.61 -11.45
C PRO A 277 2.89 21.77 -11.40
N ILE A 278 2.15 21.98 -12.48
CA ILE A 278 1.11 23.01 -12.59
C ILE A 278 -0.02 22.72 -11.61
N LYS A 279 -0.56 21.49 -11.65
CA LYS A 279 -1.62 21.07 -10.72
C LYS A 279 -1.16 21.09 -9.28
N GLY A 280 0.10 20.79 -8.99
CA GLY A 280 0.66 20.85 -7.63
C GLY A 280 0.63 22.27 -7.07
N LEU A 281 0.91 23.29 -7.89
CA LEU A 281 0.74 24.69 -7.50
C LEU A 281 -0.74 25.01 -7.24
N VAL A 282 -1.63 24.64 -8.16
CA VAL A 282 -3.08 24.83 -8.00
C VAL A 282 -3.61 24.12 -6.76
N SER A 283 -3.19 22.89 -6.49
CA SER A 283 -3.58 22.10 -5.33
C SER A 283 -3.08 22.71 -4.03
N LYS A 284 -1.92 23.38 -4.01
CA LYS A 284 -1.46 24.15 -2.84
C LYS A 284 -2.40 25.34 -2.57
N PHE A 285 -2.81 26.08 -3.60
CA PHE A 285 -3.79 27.16 -3.46
C PHE A 285 -5.17 26.64 -3.03
N GLN A 286 -5.64 25.56 -3.66
CA GLN A 286 -6.89 24.91 -3.28
C GLN A 286 -6.86 24.36 -1.86
N ALA A 287 -5.69 23.90 -1.38
CA ALA A 287 -5.55 23.42 -0.01
C ALA A 287 -5.77 24.54 1.02
N ILE A 288 -5.42 25.78 0.68
CA ILE A 288 -5.73 26.95 1.51
C ILE A 288 -7.24 27.22 1.50
N LEU A 289 -7.87 27.22 0.33
CA LEU A 289 -9.31 27.49 0.19
C LEU A 289 -10.18 26.40 0.83
N LYS A 290 -9.76 25.13 0.74
CA LYS A 290 -10.47 23.95 1.25
C LYS A 290 -9.94 23.48 2.60
N ARG A 291 -9.24 24.34 3.35
CA ARG A 291 -8.51 23.98 4.56
C ARG A 291 -9.36 23.19 5.57
N ARG A 292 -10.58 23.65 5.87
CA ARG A 292 -11.48 22.98 6.84
C ARG A 292 -11.82 21.55 6.42
N ARG A 293 -12.12 21.33 5.14
CA ARG A 293 -12.38 19.99 4.61
C ARG A 293 -11.13 19.13 4.73
N LEU A 294 -9.98 19.65 4.30
CA LEU A 294 -8.73 18.88 4.32
C LEU A 294 -8.26 18.56 5.74
N GLU A 295 -8.49 19.43 6.71
CA GLU A 295 -8.23 19.13 8.13
C GLU A 295 -9.08 17.95 8.61
N SER A 296 -10.37 17.92 8.26
CA SER A 296 -11.25 16.78 8.54
C SER A 296 -10.81 15.51 7.80
N ASP A 297 -10.43 15.63 6.53
CA ASP A 297 -9.93 14.51 5.73
C ASP A 297 -8.62 13.95 6.29
N LEU A 298 -7.71 14.81 6.76
CA LEU A 298 -6.47 14.38 7.42
C LEU A 298 -6.72 13.60 8.71
N ILE A 299 -7.65 14.07 9.55
CA ILE A 299 -8.02 13.37 10.79
C ILE A 299 -8.55 11.97 10.43
N TYR A 300 -9.44 11.89 9.44
CA TYR A 300 -10.01 10.63 8.98
C TYR A 300 -8.98 9.68 8.37
N TYR A 301 -8.14 10.16 7.43
CA TYR A 301 -7.15 9.29 6.78
C TYR A 301 -6.02 8.87 7.72
N LYS A 302 -5.86 9.57 8.86
CA LYS A 302 -5.00 9.15 9.97
C LYS A 302 -5.69 8.19 10.94
N SER A 303 -7.01 7.98 10.86
CA SER A 303 -7.71 7.02 11.69
C SER A 303 -7.87 5.66 11.00
N VAL A 304 -8.28 4.67 11.79
CA VAL A 304 -8.65 3.32 11.31
C VAL A 304 -10.10 3.23 10.84
N ASP A 305 -10.88 4.31 11.01
CA ASP A 305 -12.29 4.34 10.64
C ASP A 305 -12.47 4.16 9.13
N TYR A 306 -13.66 3.69 8.75
CA TYR A 306 -14.03 3.50 7.36
C TYR A 306 -15.40 4.13 7.09
N ILE A 307 -15.45 4.96 6.05
CA ILE A 307 -16.67 5.57 5.51
C ILE A 307 -16.77 5.12 4.06
N ASP A 308 -17.85 4.39 3.73
CA ASP A 308 -18.03 3.86 2.37
C ASP A 308 -18.07 4.99 1.34
N ASN A 309 -17.31 4.82 0.25
CA ASN A 309 -17.18 5.77 -0.86
C ASN A 309 -16.64 7.17 -0.48
N LYS A 310 -15.88 7.29 0.62
CA LYS A 310 -15.20 8.56 0.96
C LYS A 310 -14.08 8.94 -0.03
N PHE A 311 -13.45 7.96 -0.69
CA PHE A 311 -12.36 8.16 -1.67
C PHE A 311 -12.76 7.80 -3.11
#